data_AF-A0A2V9M3M7-F1
#
_entry.id   AF-A0A2V9M3M7-F1
#
_cell.length_a   1.000
_cell.length_b   1.000
_cell.length_c   1.000
_cell.angle_alpha   90.00
_cell.angle_beta   90.00
_cell.angle_gamma   90.00
#
_symmetry.space_group_name_H-M   'P 1'
#
loop_
_entity.id
_entity.type
_entity.pdbx_description
1 polymer ?
#
loop_
_entity_poly.entity_id
_entity_poly.type
_entity_poly.pdbx_seq_one_letter_code
_entity_poly.pdbx_strand_id
1 'polypeptide(L)'
;MKRFAIPFVAAVSLTFAVAWTMAFRQVRRPTLPPSPPPSAVAPQTVAGIGLVEPESENIALSCSVSGMVTGVYVKAGDRVQAGQRLFSLDDRDLQADLRVKRAALDAARARLAKLEEQPRAEDIPPAEARVREAQANLADAEVQMRLIESVKDRRAVREEDVQRRRLAYKASQARLAETEAQLALLKAGAWAPDIAAAKSEVARAEAELKLVETNIDRLTTRAPIDAVILQNRVRLGQYAQCGPLSEPLMILG
;
A
#
# COMPACT_ATOMS: atom_id res chain seq x y z
N MET A 1 62.01 -67.36 112.41
CA MET A 1 61.05 -66.39 111.83
C MET A 1 61.48 -66.14 110.38
N LYS A 2 60.57 -66.17 109.37
CA LYS A 2 60.81 -66.10 107.89
C LYS A 2 60.67 -67.43 107.09
N ARG A 3 59.54 -68.15 107.20
CA ARG A 3 59.21 -69.29 106.28
C ARG A 3 57.81 -69.24 105.64
N PHE A 4 56.99 -68.21 105.92
CA PHE A 4 55.62 -68.07 105.39
C PHE A 4 55.39 -66.83 104.50
N ALA A 5 56.44 -66.08 104.13
CA ALA A 5 56.30 -64.85 103.33
C ALA A 5 55.95 -65.11 101.86
N ILE A 6 56.38 -66.24 101.30
CA ILE A 6 56.24 -66.57 99.87
C ILE A 6 54.78 -66.88 99.48
N PRO A 7 53.98 -67.68 100.21
CA PRO A 7 52.59 -67.93 99.82
C PRO A 7 51.68 -66.69 99.95
N PHE A 8 51.99 -65.76 100.84
CA PHE A 8 51.17 -64.55 101.02
C PHE A 8 51.34 -63.56 99.86
N VAL A 9 52.57 -63.37 99.36
CA VAL A 9 52.83 -62.51 98.20
C VAL A 9 52.19 -63.06 96.92
N ALA A 10 52.17 -64.39 96.76
CA ALA A 10 51.49 -65.04 95.63
C ALA A 10 49.97 -64.77 95.65
N ALA A 11 49.30 -64.91 96.80
CA ALA A 11 47.87 -64.64 96.94
C ALA A 11 47.51 -63.16 96.68
N VAL A 12 48.37 -62.22 97.12
CA VAL A 12 48.18 -60.79 96.87
C VAL A 12 48.39 -60.45 95.39
N SER A 13 49.36 -61.07 94.71
CA SER A 13 49.57 -60.86 93.27
C SER A 13 48.43 -61.40 92.41
N LEU A 14 47.86 -62.55 92.79
CA LEU A 14 46.74 -63.16 92.06
C LEU A 14 45.45 -62.34 92.22
N THR A 15 45.17 -61.89 93.45
CA THR A 15 44.00 -61.03 93.72
C THR A 15 44.13 -59.67 93.02
N PHE A 16 45.34 -59.09 92.99
CA PHE A 16 45.60 -57.86 92.25
C PHE A 16 45.42 -58.03 90.73
N ALA A 17 45.91 -59.12 90.14
CA ALA A 17 45.75 -59.39 88.71
C ALA A 17 44.27 -59.57 88.31
N VAL A 18 43.48 -60.25 89.13
CA VAL A 18 42.03 -60.44 88.88
C VAL A 18 41.27 -59.11 89.04
N ALA A 19 41.59 -58.33 90.06
CA ALA A 19 40.97 -57.01 90.26
C ALA A 19 41.31 -56.05 89.11
N TRP A 20 42.57 -56.04 88.66
CA TRP A 20 43.03 -55.19 87.57
C TRP A 20 42.39 -55.56 86.22
N THR A 21 42.23 -56.85 85.93
CA THR A 21 41.60 -57.33 84.69
C THR A 21 40.10 -57.05 84.64
N MET A 22 39.40 -57.07 85.77
CA MET A 22 37.99 -56.65 85.81
C MET A 22 37.83 -55.13 85.74
N ALA A 23 38.70 -54.36 86.40
CA ALA A 23 38.64 -52.90 86.39
C ALA A 23 38.98 -52.29 85.02
N PHE A 24 39.81 -52.95 84.21
CA PHE A 24 40.20 -52.50 82.86
C PHE A 24 39.40 -53.12 81.71
N ARG A 25 38.20 -53.69 81.97
CA ARG A 25 37.27 -54.02 80.89
C ARG A 25 36.76 -52.73 80.25
N GLN A 26 37.31 -52.38 79.08
CA GLN A 26 36.85 -51.27 78.27
C GLN A 26 35.36 -51.44 77.95
N VAL A 27 34.50 -50.65 78.61
CA VAL A 27 33.08 -50.55 78.27
C VAL A 27 32.98 -49.86 76.91
N ARG A 28 32.76 -50.65 75.85
CA ARG A 28 32.51 -50.11 74.50
C ARG A 28 31.22 -49.30 74.54
N ARG A 29 31.33 -47.97 74.54
CA ARG A 29 30.17 -47.08 74.39
C ARG A 29 29.67 -47.20 72.95
N PRO A 30 28.39 -47.56 72.70
CA PRO A 30 27.85 -47.59 71.36
C PRO A 30 27.83 -46.16 70.80
N THR A 31 28.49 -45.94 69.67
CA THR A 31 28.44 -44.67 68.94
C THR A 31 27.10 -44.55 68.23
N LEU A 32 26.50 -43.35 68.28
CA LEU A 32 25.30 -43.03 67.52
C LEU A 32 25.53 -43.28 66.01
N PRO A 33 24.56 -43.87 65.29
CA PRO A 33 24.69 -44.06 63.85
C PRO A 33 24.80 -42.71 63.14
N PRO A 34 25.61 -42.62 62.06
CA PRO A 34 25.70 -41.41 61.26
C PRO A 34 24.34 -41.06 60.66
N SER A 35 24.02 -39.76 60.60
CA SER A 35 22.78 -39.26 59.99
C SER A 35 22.68 -39.75 58.53
N PRO A 36 21.51 -40.20 58.07
CA PRO A 36 21.35 -40.65 56.70
C PRO A 36 21.63 -39.49 55.73
N PRO A 37 22.23 -39.78 54.55
CA PRO A 37 22.52 -38.75 53.56
C PRO A 37 21.21 -38.08 53.06
N PRO A 38 21.26 -36.79 52.69
CA PRO A 38 20.10 -36.10 52.14
C PRO A 38 19.59 -36.83 50.90
N SER A 39 18.35 -37.31 50.94
CA SER A 39 17.69 -37.93 49.81
C SER A 39 17.23 -36.84 48.85
N ALA A 40 17.87 -36.75 47.68
CA ALA A 40 17.41 -35.89 46.62
C ALA A 40 16.10 -36.49 46.05
N VAL A 41 14.96 -35.88 46.39
CA VAL A 41 13.73 -36.06 45.61
C VAL A 41 13.95 -35.34 44.29
N ALA A 42 14.65 -35.97 43.36
CA ALA A 42 14.73 -35.48 42.00
C ALA A 42 13.37 -35.76 41.34
N PRO A 43 12.65 -34.75 40.81
CA PRO A 43 11.55 -35.03 39.90
C PRO A 43 12.10 -35.91 38.77
N GLN A 44 11.41 -37.00 38.45
CA GLN A 44 11.79 -37.87 37.34
C GLN A 44 11.61 -37.10 36.02
N THR A 45 12.62 -36.36 35.61
CA THR A 45 12.64 -35.63 34.34
C THR A 45 13.19 -36.55 33.26
N VAL A 46 12.39 -36.84 32.25
CA VAL A 46 12.85 -37.56 31.05
C VAL A 46 13.35 -36.51 30.05
N ALA A 47 14.65 -36.54 29.75
CA ALA A 47 15.20 -35.73 28.67
C ALA A 47 14.94 -36.44 27.33
N GLY A 48 14.25 -35.76 26.42
CA GLY A 48 13.97 -36.25 25.06
C GLY A 48 14.32 -35.19 24.03
N ILE A 49 14.77 -35.63 22.86
CA ILE A 49 14.96 -34.77 21.70
C ILE A 49 13.62 -34.73 20.96
N GLY A 50 13.05 -33.54 20.78
CA GLY A 50 11.84 -33.32 20.00
C GLY A 50 12.07 -32.25 18.93
N LEU A 51 11.48 -32.44 17.76
CA LEU A 51 11.43 -31.41 16.72
C LEU A 51 10.20 -30.53 16.98
N VAL A 52 10.42 -29.22 17.08
CA VAL A 52 9.32 -28.24 17.18
C VAL A 52 9.04 -27.74 15.78
N GLU A 53 7.87 -28.09 15.27
CA GLU A 53 7.34 -27.57 14.00
C GLU A 53 6.20 -26.59 14.30
N PRO A 54 6.05 -25.53 13.49
CA PRO A 54 4.87 -24.68 13.59
C PRO A 54 3.57 -25.48 13.38
N GLU A 55 2.51 -25.06 14.06
CA GLU A 55 1.16 -25.61 13.81
C GLU A 55 0.69 -25.25 12.38
N SER A 56 1.14 -24.11 11.86
CA SER A 56 0.95 -23.72 10.47
C SER A 56 2.09 -24.26 9.57
N GLU A 57 1.87 -24.35 8.27
CA GLU A 57 2.95 -24.74 7.35
C GLU A 57 4.04 -23.65 7.29
N ASN A 58 5.29 -24.03 7.01
CA ASN A 58 6.38 -23.08 6.80
C ASN A 58 6.12 -22.24 5.54
N ILE A 59 5.75 -20.97 5.71
CA ILE A 59 5.54 -20.04 4.58
C ILE A 59 6.85 -19.29 4.32
N ALA A 60 7.52 -19.68 3.24
CA ALA A 60 8.71 -19.02 2.73
C ALA A 60 8.34 -17.73 1.99
N LEU A 61 8.70 -16.58 2.57
CA LEU A 61 8.47 -15.28 1.97
C LEU A 61 9.66 -14.83 1.11
N SER A 62 9.33 -14.38 -0.10
CA SER A 62 10.21 -13.65 -1.02
C SER A 62 9.63 -12.25 -1.26
N CYS A 63 10.45 -11.35 -1.80
CA CYS A 63 9.98 -10.07 -2.32
C CYS A 63 9.25 -10.25 -3.66
N SER A 64 8.42 -9.26 -4.01
CA SER A 64 7.76 -9.17 -5.32
C SER A 64 8.59 -8.49 -6.40
N VAL A 65 9.46 -7.54 -6.00
CA VAL A 65 10.33 -6.75 -6.88
C VAL A 65 11.71 -6.66 -6.22
N SER A 66 12.79 -6.92 -6.97
CA SER A 66 14.15 -6.91 -6.40
C SER A 66 14.59 -5.48 -6.14
N GLY A 67 15.27 -5.23 -5.03
CA GLY A 67 15.67 -3.88 -4.65
C GLY A 67 16.46 -3.79 -3.36
N MET A 68 16.93 -2.59 -3.03
CA MET A 68 17.63 -2.34 -1.77
C MET A 68 16.62 -2.24 -0.62
N VAL A 69 16.91 -2.90 0.50
CA VAL A 69 16.08 -2.86 1.71
C VAL A 69 16.31 -1.55 2.44
N THR A 70 15.24 -0.76 2.58
CA THR A 70 15.23 0.54 3.27
C THR A 70 14.71 0.46 4.69
N GLY A 71 14.00 -0.60 5.03
CA GLY A 71 13.44 -0.80 6.38
C GLY A 71 13.12 -2.26 6.67
N VAL A 72 13.38 -2.68 7.91
CA VAL A 72 12.99 -3.99 8.44
C VAL A 72 12.24 -3.73 9.74
N TYR A 73 10.97 -4.16 9.82
CA TYR A 73 10.05 -3.76 10.89
C TYR A 73 9.83 -4.85 11.94
N VAL A 74 10.41 -6.02 11.74
CA VAL A 74 10.12 -7.23 12.51
C VAL A 74 11.37 -8.08 12.76
N LYS A 75 11.35 -8.88 13.81
CA LYS A 75 12.46 -9.77 14.23
C LYS A 75 11.98 -11.22 14.33
N ALA A 76 12.92 -12.15 14.30
CA ALA A 76 12.61 -13.55 14.57
C ALA A 76 12.05 -13.70 15.99
N GLY A 77 10.95 -14.45 16.13
CA GLY A 77 10.17 -14.61 17.35
C GLY A 77 8.98 -13.63 17.48
N ASP A 78 8.90 -12.58 16.65
CA ASP A 78 7.77 -11.64 16.72
C ASP A 78 6.50 -12.28 16.14
N ARG A 79 5.37 -12.04 16.81
CA ARG A 79 4.04 -12.37 16.29
C ARG A 79 3.56 -11.23 15.38
N VAL A 80 3.14 -11.58 14.17
CA VAL A 80 2.63 -10.65 13.17
C VAL A 80 1.19 -10.97 12.80
N GLN A 81 0.44 -9.94 12.42
CA GLN A 81 -0.91 -10.06 11.90
C GLN A 81 -0.92 -10.04 10.36
N ALA A 82 -1.95 -10.61 9.75
CA ALA A 82 -2.20 -10.51 8.32
C ALA A 82 -2.21 -9.04 7.86
N GLY A 83 -1.45 -8.73 6.81
CA GLY A 83 -1.27 -7.38 6.27
C GLY A 83 -0.21 -6.53 6.97
N GLN A 84 0.36 -6.99 8.08
CA GLN A 84 1.43 -6.26 8.78
C GLN A 84 2.69 -6.16 7.91
N ARG A 85 3.29 -4.97 7.89
CA ARG A 85 4.52 -4.68 7.13
C ARG A 85 5.70 -5.42 7.76
N LEU A 86 6.44 -6.17 6.95
CA LEU A 86 7.61 -6.94 7.39
C LEU A 86 8.90 -6.21 7.06
N PHE A 87 9.08 -5.84 5.80
CA PHE A 87 10.20 -5.02 5.33
C PHE A 87 9.78 -4.20 4.10
N SER A 88 10.52 -3.12 3.84
CA SER A 88 10.32 -2.25 2.69
C SER A 88 11.58 -2.11 1.86
N LEU A 89 11.38 -1.92 0.57
CA LEU A 89 12.43 -1.69 -0.42
C LEU A 89 12.49 -0.20 -0.79
N ASP A 90 13.51 0.18 -1.55
CA ASP A 90 13.69 1.55 -2.08
C ASP A 90 12.61 1.88 -3.10
N ASP A 91 11.87 2.96 -2.84
CA ASP A 91 10.73 3.41 -3.64
C ASP A 91 11.00 4.72 -4.39
N ARG A 92 12.19 5.33 -4.28
CA ARG A 92 12.48 6.69 -4.79
C ARG A 92 12.16 6.87 -6.28
N ASP A 93 12.53 5.88 -7.09
CA ASP A 93 12.30 5.92 -8.55
C ASP A 93 10.80 5.83 -8.87
N LEU A 94 10.07 4.92 -8.21
CA LEU A 94 8.63 4.77 -8.41
C LEU A 94 7.85 5.95 -7.83
N GLN A 95 8.30 6.55 -6.73
CA GLN A 95 7.72 7.80 -6.20
C GLN A 95 7.91 8.97 -7.17
N ALA A 96 9.04 9.03 -7.88
CA ALA A 96 9.25 10.00 -8.93
C ALA A 96 8.32 9.75 -10.13
N ASP A 97 8.20 8.51 -10.58
CA ASP A 97 7.29 8.14 -11.66
C ASP A 97 5.82 8.40 -11.28
N LEU A 98 5.42 8.14 -10.03
CA LEU A 98 4.08 8.45 -9.52
C LEU A 98 3.73 9.93 -9.69
N ARG A 99 4.68 10.83 -9.40
CA ARG A 99 4.49 12.28 -9.60
C ARG A 99 4.33 12.63 -11.08
N VAL A 100 5.07 11.98 -11.98
CA VAL A 100 4.94 12.17 -13.42
C VAL A 100 3.58 11.68 -13.92
N LYS A 101 3.15 10.48 -13.51
CA LYS A 101 1.83 9.92 -13.89
C LYS A 101 0.67 10.74 -13.34
N ARG A 102 0.78 11.24 -12.12
CA ARG A 102 -0.22 12.14 -11.53
C ARG A 102 -0.34 13.45 -12.31
N ALA A 103 0.78 14.06 -12.67
CA ALA A 103 0.78 15.25 -13.51
C ALA A 103 0.17 15.00 -14.90
N ALA A 104 0.42 13.83 -15.49
CA ALA A 104 -0.18 13.44 -16.76
C ALA A 104 -1.71 13.27 -16.66
N LEU A 105 -2.21 12.69 -15.55
CA LEU A 105 -3.64 12.60 -15.27
C LEU A 105 -4.27 13.98 -15.11
N ASP A 106 -3.64 14.87 -14.34
CA ASP A 106 -4.13 16.23 -14.14
C ASP A 106 -4.18 17.02 -15.46
N ALA A 107 -3.18 16.85 -16.33
CA ALA A 107 -3.17 17.43 -17.67
C ALA A 107 -4.31 16.88 -18.56
N ALA A 108 -4.55 15.57 -18.54
CA ALA A 108 -5.64 14.93 -19.28
C ALA A 108 -7.02 15.42 -18.79
N ARG A 109 -7.21 15.53 -17.47
CA ARG A 109 -8.43 16.07 -16.85
C ARG A 109 -8.66 17.53 -17.22
N ALA A 110 -7.62 18.35 -17.19
CA ALA A 110 -7.70 19.75 -17.62
C ALA A 110 -8.08 19.88 -19.10
N ARG A 111 -7.57 18.99 -19.96
CA ARG A 111 -7.95 18.94 -21.37
C ARG A 111 -9.42 18.58 -21.55
N LEU A 112 -9.92 17.57 -20.83
CA LEU A 112 -11.33 17.19 -20.85
C LEU A 112 -12.22 18.35 -20.38
N ALA A 113 -11.89 18.97 -19.24
CA ALA A 113 -12.63 20.11 -18.70
C ALA A 113 -12.70 21.26 -19.71
N LYS A 114 -11.59 21.57 -20.39
CA LYS A 114 -11.55 22.60 -21.45
C LYS A 114 -12.47 22.26 -22.64
N LEU A 115 -12.67 20.99 -22.96
CA LEU A 115 -13.60 20.58 -24.03
C LEU A 115 -15.05 20.68 -23.54
N GLU A 116 -15.33 20.26 -22.30
CA GLU A 116 -16.66 20.30 -21.69
C GLU A 116 -17.15 21.74 -21.43
N GLU A 117 -16.23 22.69 -21.21
CA GLU A 117 -16.53 24.11 -21.02
C GLU A 117 -16.70 24.90 -22.34
N GLN A 118 -16.61 24.25 -23.51
CA GLN A 118 -16.85 24.92 -24.78
C GLN A 118 -18.36 24.98 -25.12
N PRO A 119 -18.85 26.12 -25.67
CA PRO A 119 -18.13 27.37 -25.95
C PRO A 119 -17.94 28.25 -24.71
N ARG A 120 -16.95 29.15 -24.75
CA ARG A 120 -16.74 30.11 -23.65
C ARG A 120 -17.92 31.08 -23.61
N ALA A 121 -18.38 31.42 -22.39
CA ALA A 121 -19.46 32.39 -22.20
C ALA A 121 -19.14 33.76 -22.83
N GLU A 122 -17.85 34.12 -22.91
CA GLU A 122 -17.35 35.36 -23.53
C GLU A 122 -17.53 35.40 -25.06
N ASP A 123 -17.59 34.24 -25.72
CA ASP A 123 -17.70 34.15 -27.18
C ASP A 123 -19.16 34.32 -27.67
N ILE A 124 -20.14 34.11 -26.79
CA ILE A 124 -21.57 34.13 -27.13
C ILE A 124 -22.10 35.54 -27.41
N PRO A 125 -21.89 36.57 -26.56
CA PRO A 125 -22.45 37.90 -26.79
C PRO A 125 -22.01 38.56 -28.11
N PRO A 126 -20.74 38.46 -28.55
CA PRO A 126 -20.33 38.94 -29.87
C PRO A 126 -21.03 38.20 -31.02
N ALA A 127 -21.22 36.88 -30.90
CA ALA A 127 -21.91 36.10 -31.92
C ALA A 127 -23.41 36.45 -31.98
N GLU A 128 -24.06 36.67 -30.84
CA GLU A 128 -25.44 37.15 -30.78
C GLU A 128 -25.59 38.57 -31.33
N ALA A 129 -24.59 39.44 -31.11
CA ALA A 129 -24.57 40.77 -31.71
C ALA A 129 -24.53 40.71 -33.25
N ARG A 130 -23.75 39.78 -33.83
CA ARG A 130 -23.73 39.55 -35.28
C ARG A 130 -25.08 39.06 -35.82
N VAL A 131 -25.76 38.18 -35.09
CA VAL A 131 -27.13 37.77 -35.46
C VAL A 131 -28.08 38.97 -35.42
N ARG A 132 -28.03 39.81 -34.38
CA ARG A 132 -28.85 41.03 -34.29
C ARG A 132 -28.57 42.00 -35.44
N GLU A 133 -27.31 42.17 -35.84
CA GLU A 133 -26.91 42.98 -36.99
C GLU A 133 -27.48 42.41 -38.30
N ALA A 134 -27.36 41.10 -38.53
CA ALA A 134 -27.90 40.44 -39.71
C ALA A 134 -29.44 40.52 -39.76
N GLN A 135 -30.11 40.44 -38.61
CA GLN A 135 -31.56 40.63 -38.50
C GLN A 135 -31.99 42.05 -38.87
N ALA A 136 -31.27 43.07 -38.39
CA ALA A 136 -31.54 44.46 -38.77
C ALA A 136 -31.38 44.68 -40.29
N ASN A 137 -30.31 44.15 -40.88
CA ASN A 137 -30.07 44.24 -42.33
C ASN A 137 -31.15 43.52 -43.16
N LEU A 138 -31.68 42.40 -42.67
CA LEU A 138 -32.81 41.72 -43.31
C LEU A 138 -34.09 42.56 -43.22
N ALA A 139 -34.40 43.11 -42.03
CA ALA A 139 -35.57 43.95 -41.84
C ALA A 139 -35.55 45.18 -42.76
N ASP A 140 -34.39 45.84 -42.89
CA ASP A 140 -34.20 46.96 -43.81
C ASP A 140 -34.42 46.53 -45.27
N ALA A 141 -33.81 45.42 -45.69
CA ALA A 141 -33.98 44.91 -47.05
C ALA A 141 -35.42 44.50 -47.36
N GLU A 142 -36.14 43.95 -46.38
CA GLU A 142 -37.55 43.59 -46.48
C GLU A 142 -38.43 44.83 -46.66
N VAL A 143 -38.22 45.87 -45.85
CA VAL A 143 -38.95 47.15 -45.97
C VAL A 143 -38.74 47.77 -47.35
N GLN A 144 -37.50 47.79 -47.85
CA GLN A 144 -37.18 48.33 -49.17
C GLN A 144 -37.82 47.53 -50.32
N MET A 145 -37.83 46.19 -50.21
CA MET A 145 -38.51 45.32 -51.17
C MET A 145 -40.02 45.56 -51.16
N ARG A 146 -40.63 45.63 -49.98
CA ARG A 146 -42.08 45.86 -49.82
C ARG A 146 -42.48 47.24 -50.37
N LEU A 147 -41.66 48.26 -50.14
CA LEU A 147 -41.89 49.61 -50.65
C LEU A 147 -41.93 49.61 -52.19
N ILE A 148 -40.93 49.00 -52.84
CA ILE A 148 -40.86 48.99 -54.31
C ILE A 148 -41.95 48.12 -54.95
N GLU A 149 -42.34 47.00 -54.33
CA GLU A 149 -43.44 46.15 -54.79
C GLU A 149 -44.82 46.80 -54.59
N SER A 150 -44.96 47.76 -53.67
CA SER A 150 -46.22 48.49 -53.44
C SER A 150 -46.51 49.59 -54.48
N VAL A 151 -45.54 49.96 -55.32
CA VAL A 151 -45.71 51.00 -56.34
C VAL A 151 -46.59 50.48 -57.49
N LYS A 152 -47.79 51.03 -57.63
CA LYS A 152 -48.81 50.56 -58.59
C LYS A 152 -48.58 51.04 -60.04
N ASP A 153 -47.83 52.14 -60.25
CA ASP A 153 -47.55 52.65 -61.60
C ASP A 153 -46.34 51.94 -62.21
N ARG A 154 -46.60 51.08 -63.20
CA ARG A 154 -45.56 50.31 -63.94
C ARG A 154 -44.57 51.19 -64.71
N ARG A 155 -44.84 52.49 -64.92
CA ARG A 155 -43.89 53.41 -65.55
C ARG A 155 -42.92 54.05 -64.55
N ALA A 156 -43.22 53.98 -63.25
CA ALA A 156 -42.44 54.64 -62.21
C ALA A 156 -41.25 53.80 -61.72
N VAL A 157 -41.23 52.49 -61.99
CA VAL A 157 -40.18 51.57 -61.55
C VAL A 157 -39.78 50.63 -62.68
N ARG A 158 -38.48 50.44 -62.90
CA ARG A 158 -37.98 49.47 -63.89
C ARG A 158 -38.01 48.06 -63.30
N GLU A 159 -38.28 47.04 -64.12
CA GLU A 159 -38.26 45.64 -63.66
C GLU A 159 -36.90 45.23 -63.07
N GLU A 160 -35.81 45.76 -63.61
CA GLU A 160 -34.45 45.56 -63.09
C GLU A 160 -34.32 46.01 -61.62
N ASP A 161 -34.93 47.14 -61.25
CA ASP A 161 -34.87 47.67 -59.88
C ASP A 161 -35.63 46.77 -58.91
N VAL A 162 -36.80 46.26 -59.31
CA VAL A 162 -37.59 45.30 -58.52
C VAL A 162 -36.80 44.00 -58.31
N GLN A 163 -36.21 43.46 -59.39
CA GLN A 163 -35.39 42.25 -59.30
C GLN A 163 -34.16 42.47 -58.42
N ARG A 164 -33.47 43.61 -58.55
CA ARG A 164 -32.33 43.98 -57.72
C ARG A 164 -32.69 44.00 -56.23
N ARG A 165 -33.84 44.58 -55.85
CA ARG A 165 -34.31 44.61 -54.45
C ARG A 165 -34.72 43.23 -53.94
N ARG A 166 -35.40 42.44 -54.77
CA ARG A 166 -35.75 41.05 -54.43
C ARG A 166 -34.50 40.19 -54.21
N LEU A 167 -33.47 40.35 -55.04
CA LEU A 167 -32.18 39.68 -54.88
C LEU A 167 -31.46 40.14 -53.61
N ALA A 168 -31.50 41.44 -53.30
CA ALA A 168 -30.93 41.98 -52.05
C ALA A 168 -31.61 41.41 -50.81
N TYR A 169 -32.95 41.31 -50.79
CA TYR A 169 -33.70 40.66 -49.71
C TYR A 169 -33.28 39.19 -49.53
N LYS A 170 -33.23 38.42 -50.63
CA LYS A 170 -32.77 37.01 -50.59
C LYS A 170 -31.33 36.88 -50.10
N ALA A 171 -30.45 37.80 -50.47
CA ALA A 171 -29.07 37.82 -50.00
C ALA A 171 -28.98 38.09 -48.48
N SER A 172 -29.72 39.09 -47.96
CA SER A 172 -29.80 39.35 -46.52
C SER A 172 -30.42 38.18 -45.75
N GLN A 173 -31.41 37.51 -46.33
CA GLN A 173 -32.04 36.33 -45.72
C GLN A 173 -31.04 35.18 -45.60
N ALA A 174 -30.28 34.90 -46.67
CA ALA A 174 -29.22 33.89 -46.66
C ALA A 174 -28.12 34.24 -45.65
N ARG A 175 -27.78 35.53 -45.52
CA ARG A 175 -26.80 36.02 -44.55
C ARG A 175 -27.25 35.84 -43.10
N LEU A 176 -28.53 36.07 -42.81
CA LEU A 176 -29.08 35.78 -41.49
C LEU A 176 -29.00 34.29 -41.17
N ALA A 177 -29.45 33.43 -42.09
CA ALA A 177 -29.40 31.98 -41.91
C ALA A 177 -27.96 31.46 -41.72
N GLU A 178 -26.99 32.01 -42.47
CA GLU A 178 -25.55 31.72 -42.28
C GLU A 178 -25.10 32.06 -40.85
N THR A 179 -25.44 33.26 -40.38
CA THR A 179 -24.99 33.77 -39.07
C THR A 179 -25.65 33.02 -37.91
N GLU A 180 -26.93 32.68 -38.05
CA GLU A 180 -27.65 31.84 -37.09
C GLU A 180 -27.06 30.42 -37.01
N ALA A 181 -26.70 29.82 -38.16
CA ALA A 181 -26.02 28.53 -38.20
C ALA A 181 -24.64 28.59 -37.53
N GLN A 182 -23.90 29.69 -37.70
CA GLN A 182 -22.62 29.90 -37.00
C GLN A 182 -22.81 30.02 -35.47
N LEU A 183 -23.84 30.75 -35.01
CA LEU A 183 -24.17 30.83 -33.59
C LEU A 183 -24.59 29.46 -33.03
N ALA A 184 -25.38 28.70 -33.78
CA ALA A 184 -25.80 27.36 -33.39
C ALA A 184 -24.60 26.40 -33.30
N LEU A 185 -23.67 26.45 -34.26
CA LEU A 185 -22.42 25.68 -34.22
C LEU A 185 -21.56 26.06 -33.01
N LEU A 186 -21.42 27.36 -32.72
CA LEU A 186 -20.70 27.83 -31.54
C LEU A 186 -21.36 27.30 -30.26
N LYS A 187 -22.68 27.42 -30.13
CA LYS A 187 -23.47 26.93 -28.98
C LYS A 187 -23.44 25.41 -28.83
N ALA A 188 -23.25 24.67 -29.93
CA ALA A 188 -23.10 23.22 -29.89
C ALA A 188 -21.79 22.77 -29.20
N GLY A 189 -20.79 23.68 -29.10
CA GLY A 189 -19.58 23.44 -28.33
C GLY A 189 -18.66 22.38 -28.92
N ALA A 190 -17.93 21.69 -28.04
CA ALA A 190 -17.02 20.62 -28.46
C ALA A 190 -17.78 19.40 -29.01
N TRP A 191 -17.21 18.78 -30.04
CA TRP A 191 -17.83 17.64 -30.69
C TRP A 191 -17.80 16.39 -29.78
N ALA A 192 -18.89 15.61 -29.76
CA ALA A 192 -19.03 14.47 -28.84
C ALA A 192 -17.92 13.41 -28.96
N PRO A 193 -17.43 13.04 -30.17
CA PRO A 193 -16.27 12.15 -30.31
C PRO A 193 -14.99 12.70 -29.68
N ASP A 194 -14.77 14.02 -29.71
CA ASP A 194 -13.59 14.63 -29.10
C ASP A 194 -13.64 14.54 -27.57
N ILE A 195 -14.83 14.75 -26.99
CA ILE A 195 -15.07 14.56 -25.55
C ILE A 195 -14.87 13.09 -25.18
N ALA A 196 -15.37 12.14 -25.98
CA ALA A 196 -15.19 10.71 -25.74
C ALA A 196 -13.72 10.27 -25.84
N ALA A 197 -12.97 10.82 -26.79
CA ALA A 197 -11.53 10.61 -26.92
C ALA A 197 -10.79 11.15 -25.68
N ALA A 198 -11.11 12.37 -25.23
CA ALA A 198 -10.51 12.96 -24.03
C ALA A 198 -10.85 12.16 -22.75
N LYS A 199 -12.08 11.64 -22.62
CA LYS A 199 -12.45 10.73 -21.52
C LYS A 199 -11.63 9.44 -21.54
N SER A 200 -11.37 8.91 -22.73
CA SER A 200 -10.51 7.73 -22.89
C SER A 200 -9.05 8.03 -22.52
N GLU A 201 -8.54 9.23 -22.84
CA GLU A 201 -7.21 9.67 -22.40
C GLU A 201 -7.11 9.78 -20.88
N VAL A 202 -8.13 10.32 -20.21
CA VAL A 202 -8.20 10.35 -18.74
C VAL A 202 -8.19 8.94 -18.17
N ALA A 203 -9.05 8.04 -18.67
CA ALA A 203 -9.10 6.66 -18.20
C ALA A 203 -7.77 5.93 -18.37
N ARG A 204 -7.05 6.16 -19.48
CA ARG A 204 -5.69 5.63 -19.69
C ARG A 204 -4.71 6.16 -18.64
N ALA A 205 -4.70 7.47 -18.40
CA ALA A 205 -3.81 8.08 -17.42
C ALA A 205 -4.10 7.61 -15.98
N GLU A 206 -5.37 7.38 -15.64
CA GLU A 206 -5.77 6.79 -14.35
C GLU A 206 -5.27 5.35 -14.20
N ALA A 207 -5.39 4.54 -15.27
CA ALA A 207 -4.89 3.18 -15.26
C ALA A 207 -3.36 3.12 -15.10
N GLU A 208 -2.63 4.02 -15.76
CA GLU A 208 -1.19 4.15 -15.60
C GLU A 208 -0.79 4.59 -14.19
N LEU A 209 -1.50 5.55 -13.58
CA LEU A 209 -1.26 5.97 -12.21
C LEU A 209 -1.47 4.80 -11.24
N LYS A 210 -2.58 4.07 -11.38
CA LYS A 210 -2.89 2.91 -10.54
C LYS A 210 -1.86 1.79 -10.66
N LEU A 211 -1.28 1.60 -11.85
CA LEU A 211 -0.21 0.63 -12.06
C LEU A 211 1.03 0.99 -11.22
N VAL A 212 1.42 2.26 -11.21
CA VAL A 212 2.58 2.73 -10.41
C VAL A 212 2.28 2.63 -8.92
N GLU A 213 1.09 3.00 -8.47
CA GLU A 213 0.67 2.83 -7.06
C GLU A 213 0.74 1.36 -6.62
N THR A 214 0.28 0.45 -7.47
CA THR A 214 0.36 -1.00 -7.21
C THR A 214 1.81 -1.45 -7.12
N ASN A 215 2.69 -0.95 -7.99
CA ASN A 215 4.11 -1.27 -7.95
C ASN A 215 4.79 -0.74 -6.68
N ILE A 216 4.40 0.44 -6.18
CA ILE A 216 4.88 0.99 -4.91
C ILE A 216 4.42 0.12 -3.74
N ASP A 217 3.15 -0.32 -3.70
CA ASP A 217 2.68 -1.20 -2.63
C ASP A 217 3.43 -2.55 -2.64
N ARG A 218 3.73 -3.09 -3.83
CA ARG A 218 4.56 -4.31 -3.98
C ARG A 218 5.99 -4.18 -3.47
N LEU A 219 6.52 -2.97 -3.25
CA LEU A 219 7.82 -2.77 -2.61
C LEU A 219 7.79 -3.01 -1.09
N THR A 220 6.61 -3.03 -0.49
CA THR A 220 6.42 -3.36 0.93
C THR A 220 5.91 -4.79 1.06
N THR A 221 6.74 -5.67 1.58
CA THR A 221 6.32 -7.06 1.82
C THR A 221 5.50 -7.13 3.11
N ARG A 222 4.33 -7.74 3.04
CA ARG A 222 3.37 -7.88 4.15
C ARG A 222 3.14 -9.35 4.50
N ALA A 223 2.75 -9.62 5.75
CA ALA A 223 2.38 -10.97 6.16
C ALA A 223 1.06 -11.40 5.49
N PRO A 224 0.97 -12.59 4.89
CA PRO A 224 -0.28 -13.08 4.28
C PRO A 224 -1.30 -13.56 5.32
N ILE A 225 -0.84 -14.03 6.49
CA ILE A 225 -1.65 -14.56 7.58
C ILE A 225 -1.10 -14.09 8.93
N ASP A 226 -1.86 -14.33 10.00
CA ASP A 226 -1.36 -14.21 11.37
C ASP A 226 -0.36 -15.34 11.64
N ALA A 227 0.88 -15.01 12.00
CA ALA A 227 1.95 -16.00 12.18
C ALA A 227 3.05 -15.48 13.11
N VAL A 228 3.99 -16.35 13.48
CA VAL A 228 5.24 -15.98 14.16
C VAL A 228 6.38 -16.03 13.14
N ILE A 229 7.30 -15.07 13.24
CA ILE A 229 8.49 -15.06 12.38
C ILE A 229 9.49 -16.09 12.89
N LEU A 230 9.63 -17.21 12.17
CA LEU A 230 10.58 -18.25 12.51
C LEU A 230 12.01 -17.83 12.16
N GLN A 231 12.17 -17.18 10.99
CA GLN A 231 13.48 -16.74 10.53
C GLN A 231 13.40 -15.41 9.78
N ASN A 232 14.34 -14.50 10.10
CA ASN A 232 14.52 -13.23 9.38
C ASN A 232 15.98 -13.10 8.90
N ARG A 233 16.18 -13.28 7.59
CA ARG A 233 17.48 -13.12 6.92
C ARG A 233 17.68 -11.74 6.29
N VAL A 234 16.66 -10.87 6.33
CA VAL A 234 16.72 -9.53 5.74
C VAL A 234 17.48 -8.58 6.66
N ARG A 235 18.38 -7.79 6.07
CA ARG A 235 19.14 -6.73 6.76
C ARG A 235 18.94 -5.39 6.08
N LEU A 236 18.99 -4.32 6.87
CA LEU A 236 18.93 -2.96 6.36
C LEU A 236 20.12 -2.69 5.42
N GLY A 237 19.85 -2.10 4.25
CA GLY A 237 20.87 -1.82 3.22
C GLY A 237 21.26 -3.03 2.35
N GLN A 238 20.75 -4.23 2.65
CA GLN A 238 20.95 -5.41 1.81
C GLN A 238 20.19 -5.28 0.50
N TYR A 239 20.73 -5.84 -0.58
CA TYR A 239 19.99 -6.02 -1.83
C TYR A 239 19.16 -7.32 -1.77
N ALA A 240 17.84 -7.19 -1.78
CA ALA A 240 16.91 -8.32 -1.81
C ALA A 240 16.64 -8.74 -3.26
N GLN A 241 16.89 -10.01 -3.58
CA GLN A 241 16.54 -10.61 -4.87
C GLN A 241 15.20 -11.35 -4.75
N CYS A 242 14.37 -11.27 -5.78
CA CYS A 242 13.11 -12.00 -5.84
C CYS A 242 13.19 -13.20 -6.77
N GLY A 243 12.50 -14.28 -6.39
CA GLY A 243 12.42 -15.53 -7.14
C GLY A 243 12.48 -16.75 -6.22
N PRO A 244 12.55 -17.96 -6.79
CA PRO A 244 12.79 -19.17 -6.02
C PRO A 244 14.23 -19.15 -5.48
N LEU A 245 14.40 -18.63 -4.27
CA LEU A 245 15.67 -18.65 -3.56
C LEU A 245 15.81 -19.98 -2.81
N SER A 246 17.01 -20.58 -2.86
CA SER A 246 17.35 -21.72 -1.99
C SER A 246 17.27 -21.35 -0.51
N GLU A 247 17.51 -20.07 -0.20
CA GLU A 247 17.35 -19.48 1.11
C GLU A 247 16.29 -18.37 1.07
N PRO A 248 15.07 -18.61 1.60
CA PRO A 248 14.05 -17.57 1.64
C PRO A 248 14.47 -16.39 2.54
N LEU A 249 13.95 -15.21 2.22
CA LEU A 249 14.24 -13.96 2.94
C LEU A 249 13.66 -13.99 4.37
N MET A 250 12.43 -14.48 4.51
CA MET A 250 11.78 -14.73 5.79
C MET A 250 11.01 -16.06 5.75
N ILE A 251 10.85 -16.67 6.93
CA ILE A 251 9.98 -17.83 7.13
C ILE A 251 8.97 -17.50 8.23
N LEU A 252 7.69 -17.70 7.94
CA LEU A 252 6.58 -17.61 8.89
C LEU A 252 6.08 -19.01 9.27
N GLY A 253 5.58 -19.16 10.50
CA GLY A 253 4.95 -20.38 11.01
C GLY A 253 4.12 -20.14 12.27
#